data_AF-A0A1I7JQ84-F1
#
_entry.id   AF-A0A1I7JQ84-F1
#
_cell.length_a   1.000
_cell.length_b   1.000
_cell.length_c   1.000
_cell.angle_alpha   90.00
_cell.angle_beta   90.00
_cell.angle_gamma   90.00
#
_symmetry.space_group_name_H-M   'P 1'
#
loop_
_entity.id
_entity.type
_entity.pdbx_description
1 polymer ?
#
loop_
_entity_poly.entity_id
_entity_poly.type
_entity_poly.pdbx_seq_one_letter_code
_entity_poly.pdbx_strand_id
1 'polypeptide(L)'
;MMQVARAGLCVLVSIVILSGCATGTTAIAPGEPQNKNKTATPKNVTSPLSPASDISFGWRYLDLTSAFGPNSQIVGLKPQDSVLTVIAAQTVQSDGLMNDVYAAAPLHLSTWAFTSQSHPAEAPVGYSGQWSLKFGPMNGHRPVTVTLIHDGQAVFSLPPSIPGYASEVNPPPGDPGSFDNRILGESGPWLWLAMKGPGDPPLPELVWGYRVWDRIVAINTDTRQTFVYSIPPSTSSVDTWGVTPAFAEQNGVVYIGTGSWLGVFPAKPSATFKTQVVQPEPASVEKQDEKDMLKALQQVVETGADSVALLWNEYIMRGKTNIPWNSWILSPLWYVHGTLPHDIAWAVNFPLEENSEAFQQRAKLLADLETLLKNPLPYAYVAYTSAPDLRKHFHAQPPAPLPGYSVEQGYYVKNHK
;
A
#
# COMPACT_ATOMS: atom_id res chain seq x y z
N MET A 1 -5.65 60.10 6.87
CA MET A 1 -6.69 59.99 7.93
C MET A 1 -6.75 58.54 8.40
N MET A 2 -6.63 58.33 9.71
CA MET A 2 -6.68 57.07 10.52
C MET A 2 -5.58 56.01 10.24
N GLN A 3 -4.44 55.97 10.97
CA GLN A 3 -4.15 55.43 12.33
C GLN A 3 -4.50 53.94 12.50
N VAL A 4 -3.54 52.99 12.45
CA VAL A 4 -2.58 52.51 13.50
C VAL A 4 -3.25 51.80 14.68
N ALA A 5 -2.93 50.50 14.88
CA ALA A 5 -2.70 49.91 16.21
C ALA A 5 -1.86 48.61 16.11
N ARG A 6 -0.63 48.68 16.64
CA ARG A 6 0.13 47.55 17.20
C ARG A 6 -0.31 47.34 18.65
N ALA A 7 -0.41 46.10 19.10
CA ALA A 7 -0.20 45.64 20.47
C ALA A 7 -0.11 44.10 20.41
N GLY A 8 0.71 43.37 21.16
CA GLY A 8 1.53 43.70 22.31
C GLY A 8 1.84 42.39 23.02
N LEU A 9 3.12 42.16 23.26
CA LEU A 9 3.73 41.09 24.03
C LEU A 9 3.16 41.01 25.46
N CYS A 10 3.00 39.81 26.02
CA CYS A 10 3.09 39.60 27.47
C CYS A 10 3.70 38.23 27.78
N VAL A 11 4.42 38.22 28.89
CA VAL A 11 5.55 37.36 29.24
C VAL A 11 5.28 36.72 30.60
N LEU A 12 5.76 35.47 30.76
CA LEU A 12 6.09 34.73 31.99
C LEU A 12 4.96 34.38 32.98
N VAL A 13 4.95 33.13 33.45
CA VAL A 13 5.41 32.75 34.81
C VAL A 13 5.75 31.25 34.84
N SER A 14 6.96 30.95 35.30
CA SER A 14 7.47 29.63 35.70
C SER A 14 6.91 29.22 37.06
N ILE A 15 6.60 27.93 37.24
CA ILE A 15 6.58 27.31 38.58
C ILE A 15 7.51 26.11 38.57
N VAL A 16 8.61 26.28 39.31
CA VAL A 16 9.47 25.22 39.87
C VAL A 16 8.81 24.78 41.17
N ILE A 17 8.62 23.48 41.38
CA ILE A 17 8.61 22.91 42.73
C ILE A 17 9.59 21.74 42.76
N LEU A 18 10.52 21.90 43.69
CA LEU A 18 11.62 21.03 44.07
C LEU A 18 11.20 20.04 45.17
N SER A 19 11.96 18.95 45.21
CA SER A 19 12.42 18.24 46.43
C SER A 19 11.59 17.10 47.03
N GLY A 20 12.31 15.98 47.17
CA GLY A 20 11.99 14.87 48.07
C GLY A 20 13.09 13.80 48.04
N CYS A 21 14.29 14.12 48.54
CA CYS A 21 15.35 13.15 48.81
C CYS A 21 14.96 12.17 49.93
N ALA A 22 15.33 10.91 49.79
CA ALA A 22 15.68 10.05 50.93
C ALA A 22 16.78 9.06 50.50
N THR A 23 17.98 9.30 51.02
CA THR A 23 19.10 8.35 51.12
C THR A 23 18.85 7.38 52.27
N GLY A 24 19.22 6.10 52.08
CA GLY A 24 19.25 5.10 53.14
C GLY A 24 20.11 3.90 52.76
N THR A 25 21.36 3.92 53.22
CA THR A 25 22.41 2.90 53.12
C THR A 25 22.12 1.72 54.06
N THR A 26 22.40 0.46 53.67
CA THR A 26 23.33 -0.49 54.34
C THR A 26 23.32 -1.87 53.68
N ALA A 27 24.52 -2.43 53.54
CA ALA A 27 24.84 -3.79 53.11
C ALA A 27 24.50 -4.84 54.19
N ILE A 28 24.45 -6.13 53.79
CA ILE A 28 25.06 -7.33 54.44
C ILE A 28 24.58 -8.59 53.67
N ALA A 29 25.52 -9.32 53.08
CA ALA A 29 25.48 -10.80 52.96
C ALA A 29 26.25 -11.38 54.17
N PRO A 30 26.27 -12.69 54.52
CA PRO A 30 25.77 -13.91 53.84
C PRO A 30 25.06 -14.91 54.80
N GLY A 31 24.61 -16.07 54.30
CA GLY A 31 24.19 -17.18 55.19
C GLY A 31 23.55 -18.39 54.50
N GLU A 32 24.37 -19.28 53.93
CA GLU A 32 24.15 -20.74 54.01
C GLU A 32 24.87 -21.26 55.28
N PRO A 33 24.65 -22.49 55.82
CA PRO A 33 23.98 -23.67 55.23
C PRO A 33 23.09 -24.50 56.20
N GLN A 34 22.52 -25.58 55.64
CA GLN A 34 22.29 -26.93 56.23
C GLN A 34 20.85 -27.47 56.38
N ASN A 35 20.56 -28.40 55.45
CA ASN A 35 20.07 -29.77 55.65
C ASN A 35 18.74 -30.04 56.38
N LYS A 36 17.79 -30.63 55.64
CA LYS A 36 17.32 -32.01 55.91
C LYS A 36 16.41 -32.56 54.80
N ASN A 37 16.76 -33.76 54.36
CA ASN A 37 16.04 -34.65 53.44
C ASN A 37 14.54 -34.77 53.73
N LYS A 38 13.71 -34.72 52.68
CA LYS A 38 12.56 -35.62 52.55
C LYS A 38 12.21 -35.86 51.08
N THR A 39 12.45 -37.11 50.68
CA THR A 39 12.03 -37.77 49.46
C THR A 39 10.53 -37.63 49.24
N ALA A 40 10.11 -37.09 48.09
CA ALA A 40 8.76 -37.26 47.56
C ALA A 40 8.81 -37.29 46.02
N THR A 41 8.16 -38.31 45.48
CA THR A 41 7.95 -38.74 44.11
C THR A 41 7.64 -37.60 43.12
N PRO A 42 8.13 -37.64 41.86
CA PRO A 42 7.81 -36.62 40.87
C PRO A 42 6.34 -36.74 40.45
N LYS A 43 5.50 -35.82 40.92
CA LYS A 43 4.27 -35.48 40.19
C LYS A 43 4.72 -34.65 39.00
N ASN A 44 4.50 -35.19 37.79
CA ASN A 44 4.39 -34.43 36.56
C ASN A 44 3.33 -33.33 36.78
N VAL A 45 3.76 -32.19 37.28
CA VAL A 45 3.06 -30.93 37.07
C VAL A 45 3.58 -30.46 35.74
N THR A 46 2.79 -30.68 34.70
CA THR A 46 2.95 -30.04 33.41
C THR A 46 2.92 -28.55 33.68
N SER A 47 4.10 -27.94 33.86
CA SER A 47 4.26 -26.50 33.78
C SER A 47 3.59 -26.06 32.47
N PRO A 48 2.75 -25.01 32.47
CA PRO A 48 2.30 -24.45 31.21
C PRO A 48 3.54 -24.14 30.37
N LEU A 49 3.60 -24.67 29.15
CA LEU A 49 4.58 -24.23 28.16
C LEU A 49 4.51 -22.70 28.15
N SER A 50 5.61 -22.06 28.55
CA SER A 50 5.78 -20.63 28.30
C SER A 50 5.52 -20.38 26.82
N PRO A 51 4.67 -19.40 26.45
CA PRO A 51 4.52 -19.03 25.06
C PRO A 51 5.87 -18.55 24.52
N ALA A 52 6.16 -18.91 23.26
CA ALA A 52 7.40 -18.64 22.54
C ALA A 52 8.01 -17.27 22.88
N SER A 53 9.13 -17.29 23.62
CA SER A 53 9.78 -16.11 24.21
C SER A 53 10.43 -15.14 23.23
N ASP A 54 10.46 -15.42 21.92
CA ASP A 54 11.28 -14.68 20.95
C ASP A 54 10.50 -14.00 19.81
N ILE A 55 9.17 -13.96 19.85
CA ILE A 55 8.40 -13.26 18.82
C ILE A 55 8.36 -11.75 19.14
N SER A 56 9.24 -10.99 18.48
CA SER A 56 9.20 -9.52 18.55
C SER A 56 8.07 -8.97 17.68
N PHE A 57 7.13 -8.26 18.29
CA PHE A 57 6.04 -7.57 17.60
C PHE A 57 6.55 -6.40 16.75
N GLY A 58 5.88 -6.16 15.62
CA GLY A 58 6.19 -5.12 14.66
C GLY A 58 6.17 -5.61 13.21
N TRP A 59 6.62 -4.77 12.29
CA TRP A 59 6.70 -5.07 10.87
C TRP A 59 8.06 -5.63 10.49
N ARG A 60 8.05 -6.64 9.62
CA ARG A 60 9.24 -7.28 9.09
C ARG A 60 9.13 -7.43 7.59
N TYR A 61 10.17 -7.01 6.89
CA TYR A 61 10.31 -7.28 5.48
C TYR A 61 10.71 -8.74 5.28
N LEU A 62 10.03 -9.42 4.35
CA LEU A 62 10.36 -10.77 3.93
C LEU A 62 10.77 -10.76 2.45
N ASP A 63 11.99 -11.20 2.17
CA ASP A 63 12.40 -11.44 0.78
C ASP A 63 11.72 -12.71 0.25
N LEU A 64 10.61 -12.51 -0.45
CA LEU A 64 9.82 -13.58 -1.06
C LEU A 64 10.52 -14.20 -2.26
N THR A 65 11.50 -13.51 -2.87
CA THR A 65 12.16 -13.93 -4.12
C THR A 65 12.80 -15.31 -3.98
N SER A 66 13.40 -15.58 -2.83
CA SER A 66 14.10 -16.83 -2.55
C SER A 66 13.21 -18.07 -2.58
N ALA A 67 11.93 -17.94 -2.22
CA ALA A 67 10.99 -19.07 -2.11
C ALA A 67 9.92 -19.08 -3.21
N PHE A 68 9.50 -17.90 -3.67
CA PHE A 68 8.37 -17.70 -4.58
C PHE A 68 8.77 -17.06 -5.92
N GLY A 69 9.97 -16.49 -6.00
CA GLY A 69 10.42 -15.71 -7.16
C GLY A 69 9.98 -14.25 -7.12
N PRO A 70 10.41 -13.45 -8.11
CA PRO A 70 10.16 -12.01 -8.14
C PRO A 70 8.66 -11.70 -8.31
N ASN A 71 8.26 -10.50 -7.89
CA ASN A 71 6.89 -9.98 -7.97
C ASN A 71 5.84 -10.82 -7.24
N SER A 72 6.25 -11.53 -6.19
CA SER A 72 5.34 -12.26 -5.31
C SER A 72 4.82 -11.36 -4.18
N GLN A 73 3.61 -11.60 -3.70
CA GLN A 73 3.04 -10.95 -2.50
C GLN A 73 2.49 -11.98 -1.53
N ILE A 74 2.51 -11.67 -0.24
CA ILE A 74 1.82 -12.44 0.80
C ILE A 74 0.31 -12.23 0.66
N VAL A 75 -0.41 -13.34 0.47
CA VAL A 75 -1.87 -13.35 0.27
C VAL A 75 -2.59 -14.27 1.25
N GLY A 76 -1.88 -15.20 1.89
CA GLY A 76 -2.42 -16.06 2.92
C GLY A 76 -1.39 -16.40 3.99
N LEU A 77 -1.86 -16.64 5.21
CA LEU A 77 -1.05 -16.98 6.37
C LEU A 77 -1.71 -18.13 7.13
N LYS A 78 -0.92 -19.15 7.49
CA LYS A 78 -1.38 -20.31 8.25
C LYS A 78 -0.35 -20.63 9.35
N PRO A 79 -0.53 -20.10 10.57
CA PRO A 79 0.40 -20.33 11.67
C PRO A 79 0.22 -21.75 12.23
N GLN A 80 1.34 -22.44 12.47
CA GLN A 80 1.42 -23.79 13.01
C GLN A 80 2.64 -23.89 13.94
N ASP A 81 2.40 -23.85 15.25
CA ASP A 81 3.44 -23.89 16.29
C ASP A 81 4.50 -22.79 16.09
N SER A 82 5.72 -23.17 15.70
CA SER A 82 6.87 -22.26 15.44
C SER A 82 7.09 -21.94 13.97
N VAL A 83 6.22 -22.47 13.09
CA VAL A 83 6.27 -22.31 11.64
C VAL A 83 5.06 -21.52 11.19
N LEU A 84 5.29 -20.51 10.36
CA LEU A 84 4.22 -19.79 9.67
C LEU A 84 4.22 -20.22 8.22
N THR A 85 3.19 -20.93 7.76
CA THR A 85 3.06 -21.18 6.33
C THR A 85 2.57 -19.89 5.66
N VAL A 86 3.40 -19.34 4.78
CA VAL A 86 3.08 -18.17 3.95
C VAL A 86 2.57 -18.66 2.61
N ILE A 87 1.43 -18.15 2.18
CA ILE A 87 0.90 -18.34 0.83
C ILE A 87 1.13 -17.03 0.08
N ALA A 88 1.79 -17.13 -1.06
CA ALA A 88 2.04 -16.01 -1.95
C ALA A 88 1.28 -16.16 -3.27
N ALA A 89 0.87 -15.03 -3.84
CA ALA A 89 0.39 -14.96 -5.22
C ALA A 89 1.48 -14.42 -6.13
N GLN A 90 1.56 -14.99 -7.32
CA GLN A 90 2.39 -14.52 -8.43
C GLN A 90 1.51 -14.39 -9.67
N THR A 91 1.50 -13.21 -10.29
CA THR A 91 0.86 -13.03 -11.58
C THR A 91 1.78 -13.55 -12.68
N VAL A 92 1.36 -14.59 -13.38
CA VAL A 92 2.08 -15.17 -14.52
C VAL A 92 1.34 -14.88 -15.81
N GLN A 93 2.07 -14.48 -16.83
CA GLN A 93 1.52 -14.30 -18.16
C GLN A 93 1.54 -15.65 -18.91
N SER A 94 0.37 -16.17 -19.26
CA SER A 94 0.20 -17.40 -20.02
C SER A 94 -0.82 -17.15 -21.14
N ASP A 95 -0.41 -17.41 -22.39
CA ASP A 95 -1.25 -17.23 -23.59
C ASP A 95 -1.86 -15.82 -23.75
N GLY A 96 -1.14 -14.80 -23.28
CA GLY A 96 -1.60 -13.41 -23.31
C GLY A 96 -2.60 -13.04 -22.22
N LEU A 97 -3.00 -13.99 -21.37
CA LEU A 97 -3.81 -13.77 -20.18
C LEU A 97 -2.92 -13.71 -18.93
N MET A 98 -3.27 -12.82 -18.00
CA MET A 98 -2.66 -12.74 -16.67
C MET A 98 -3.42 -13.70 -15.75
N ASN A 99 -2.72 -14.69 -15.20
CA ASN A 99 -3.29 -15.63 -14.23
C ASN A 99 -2.51 -15.52 -12.91
N ASP A 100 -3.23 -15.47 -11.80
CA ASP A 100 -2.61 -15.55 -10.48
C ASP A 100 -2.39 -17.01 -10.11
N VAL A 101 -1.13 -17.36 -9.86
CA VAL A 101 -0.72 -18.66 -9.32
C VAL A 101 -0.43 -18.49 -7.84
N TYR A 102 -0.89 -19.46 -7.05
CA TYR A 102 -0.71 -19.47 -5.61
C TYR A 102 0.29 -20.55 -5.24
N ALA A 103 1.22 -20.19 -4.36
CA ALA A 103 2.20 -21.11 -3.84
C ALA A 103 2.38 -20.89 -2.34
N ALA A 104 2.73 -21.93 -1.61
CA ALA A 104 2.95 -21.90 -0.17
C ALA A 104 4.39 -22.29 0.17
N ALA A 105 4.97 -21.62 1.16
CA ALA A 105 6.26 -21.99 1.73
C ALA A 105 6.26 -21.81 3.26
N PRO A 106 6.89 -22.73 4.00
CA PRO A 106 7.07 -22.58 5.44
C PRO A 106 8.12 -21.51 5.76
N LEU A 107 7.74 -20.54 6.58
CA LEU A 107 8.61 -19.53 7.20
C LEU A 107 8.90 -19.94 8.64
N HIS A 108 10.18 -20.06 8.98
CA HIS A 108 10.59 -20.37 10.36
C HIS A 108 10.70 -19.08 11.18
N LEU A 109 9.86 -18.93 12.22
CA LEU A 109 9.72 -17.65 12.94
C LEU A 109 10.95 -17.24 13.77
N SER A 110 11.85 -18.17 14.11
CA SER A 110 13.10 -17.81 14.82
C SER A 110 14.21 -17.31 13.90
N THR A 111 14.25 -17.76 12.64
CA THR A 111 15.29 -17.37 11.67
C THR A 111 14.78 -16.37 10.64
N TRP A 112 13.45 -16.20 10.55
CA TRP A 112 12.79 -15.36 9.55
C TRP A 112 13.17 -15.72 8.11
N ALA A 113 13.46 -16.99 7.88
CA ALA A 113 13.83 -17.52 6.57
C ALA A 113 12.87 -18.63 6.14
N PHE A 114 12.61 -18.68 4.84
CA PHE A 114 11.89 -19.80 4.23
C PHE A 114 12.77 -21.05 4.27
N THR A 115 12.20 -22.18 4.71
CA THR A 115 12.97 -23.42 4.91
C THR A 115 12.95 -24.34 3.69
N SER A 116 12.11 -24.04 2.70
CA SER A 116 12.05 -24.75 1.43
C SER A 116 11.62 -23.82 0.29
N GLN A 117 11.81 -24.28 -0.94
CA GLN A 117 11.11 -23.71 -2.09
C GLN A 117 9.60 -23.84 -1.90
N SER A 118 8.85 -22.95 -2.55
CA SER A 118 7.40 -22.99 -2.51
C SER A 118 6.84 -24.20 -3.25
N HIS A 119 5.63 -24.61 -2.87
CA HIS A 119 4.84 -25.63 -3.53
C HIS A 119 3.47 -25.07 -3.93
N PRO A 120 2.79 -25.63 -4.95
CA PRO A 120 1.48 -25.16 -5.35
C PRO A 120 0.48 -25.11 -4.19
N ALA A 121 -0.33 -24.05 -4.15
CA ALA A 121 -1.35 -23.83 -3.13
C ALA A 121 -2.67 -23.42 -3.77
N GLU A 122 -3.74 -23.49 -2.98
CA GLU A 122 -5.03 -22.92 -3.36
C GLU A 122 -5.07 -21.43 -3.03
N ALA A 123 -5.94 -20.70 -3.75
CA ALA A 123 -6.25 -19.32 -3.41
C ALA A 123 -6.75 -19.24 -1.95
N PRO A 124 -6.24 -18.28 -1.15
CA PRO A 124 -6.69 -18.11 0.22
C PRO A 124 -8.17 -17.69 0.24
N VAL A 125 -8.92 -18.24 1.20
CA VAL A 125 -10.30 -17.81 1.44
C VAL A 125 -10.25 -16.46 2.17
N GLY A 126 -10.95 -15.47 1.64
CA GLY A 126 -11.12 -14.17 2.30
C GLY A 126 -11.95 -14.26 3.58
N TYR A 127 -12.15 -13.13 4.25
CA TYR A 127 -12.99 -13.06 5.45
C TYR A 127 -14.45 -13.50 5.15
N SER A 128 -14.99 -14.36 6.00
CA SER A 128 -16.33 -14.96 5.87
C SER A 128 -17.17 -14.88 7.15
N GLY A 129 -16.80 -14.00 8.08
CA GLY A 129 -17.53 -13.81 9.33
C GLY A 129 -18.78 -12.93 9.19
N GLN A 130 -19.41 -12.59 10.32
CA GLN A 130 -20.73 -11.92 10.37
C GLN A 130 -20.65 -10.40 10.14
N TRP A 131 -19.44 -9.82 10.19
CA TRP A 131 -19.27 -8.40 10.02
C TRP A 131 -19.21 -8.00 8.55
N SER A 132 -19.77 -6.84 8.22
CA SER A 132 -19.61 -6.23 6.90
C SER A 132 -19.42 -4.71 7.01
N LEU A 133 -18.92 -4.11 5.94
CA LEU A 133 -18.70 -2.68 5.85
C LEU A 133 -19.80 -2.04 5.00
N LYS A 134 -20.45 -1.01 5.55
CA LYS A 134 -21.36 -0.14 4.81
C LYS A 134 -20.74 1.24 4.63
N PHE A 135 -20.70 1.69 3.39
CA PHE A 135 -20.15 2.98 3.01
C PHE A 135 -21.26 4.04 2.97
N GLY A 136 -20.93 5.24 3.45
CA GLY A 136 -21.76 6.43 3.29
C GLY A 136 -21.87 6.86 1.81
N PRO A 137 -22.65 7.91 1.53
CA PRO A 137 -22.75 8.44 0.18
C PRO A 137 -21.38 8.90 -0.33
N MET A 138 -21.09 8.57 -1.59
CA MET A 138 -19.85 8.94 -2.25
C MET A 138 -19.84 10.45 -2.52
N ASN A 139 -18.66 11.06 -2.43
CA ASN A 139 -18.48 12.50 -2.63
C ASN A 139 -17.13 12.77 -3.31
N GLY A 140 -16.98 12.26 -4.54
CA GLY A 140 -15.71 12.27 -5.26
C GLY A 140 -14.64 11.45 -4.54
N HIS A 141 -13.37 11.88 -4.64
CA HIS A 141 -12.22 11.21 -4.00
C HIS A 141 -12.06 11.53 -2.50
N ARG A 142 -13.11 12.01 -1.84
CA ARG A 142 -13.05 12.43 -0.43
C ARG A 142 -13.31 11.26 0.53
N PRO A 143 -12.84 11.36 1.78
CA PRO A 143 -13.21 10.43 2.83
C PRO A 143 -14.74 10.28 2.98
N VAL A 144 -15.17 9.03 3.17
CA VAL A 144 -16.57 8.67 3.45
C VAL A 144 -16.69 8.07 4.85
N THR A 145 -17.88 8.18 5.44
CA THR A 145 -18.20 7.45 6.65
C THR A 145 -18.27 5.95 6.34
N VAL A 146 -17.61 5.14 7.16
CA VAL A 146 -17.71 3.67 7.11
C VAL A 146 -18.42 3.20 8.37
N THR A 147 -19.41 2.34 8.20
CA THR A 147 -20.19 1.77 9.30
C THR A 147 -20.04 0.26 9.31
N LEU A 148 -19.69 -0.28 10.46
CA LEU A 148 -19.69 -1.71 10.74
C LEU A 148 -21.12 -2.19 10.89
N ILE A 149 -21.45 -3.22 10.11
CA ILE A 149 -22.71 -3.92 10.14
C ILE A 149 -22.47 -5.32 10.74
N HIS A 150 -23.33 -5.74 11.67
CA HIS A 150 -23.37 -7.10 12.22
C HIS A 150 -24.77 -7.64 12.04
N ASP A 151 -24.91 -8.82 11.41
CA ASP A 151 -26.21 -9.44 11.12
C ASP A 151 -27.21 -8.48 10.43
N GLY A 152 -26.71 -7.66 9.51
CA GLY A 152 -27.51 -6.67 8.76
C GLY A 152 -27.87 -5.40 9.54
N GLN A 153 -27.48 -5.26 10.81
CA GLN A 153 -27.71 -4.07 11.63
C GLN A 153 -26.47 -3.19 11.75
N ALA A 154 -26.65 -1.87 11.66
CA ALA A 154 -25.58 -0.91 11.89
C ALA A 154 -25.22 -0.83 13.38
N VAL A 155 -23.98 -1.17 13.72
CA VAL A 155 -23.52 -1.24 15.12
C VAL A 155 -22.64 -0.05 15.49
N PHE A 156 -21.68 0.29 14.63
CA PHE A 156 -20.63 1.27 14.93
C PHE A 156 -20.14 1.96 13.67
N SER A 157 -20.08 3.29 13.67
CA SER A 157 -19.41 4.05 12.60
C SER A 157 -17.97 4.33 12.99
N LEU A 158 -17.05 4.16 12.03
CA LEU A 158 -15.65 4.51 12.22
C LEU A 158 -15.54 6.00 12.57
N PRO A 159 -14.69 6.38 13.54
CA PRO A 159 -14.50 7.77 13.90
C PRO A 159 -13.85 8.54 12.73
N PRO A 160 -14.09 9.87 12.60
CA PRO A 160 -13.50 10.67 11.52
C PRO A 160 -11.96 10.65 11.47
N SER A 161 -11.30 10.35 12.59
CA SER A 161 -9.85 10.14 12.67
C SER A 161 -9.37 8.88 11.94
N ILE A 162 -10.29 8.01 11.53
CA ILE A 162 -10.06 6.83 10.72
C ILE A 162 -10.93 6.99 9.47
N PRO A 163 -10.52 7.86 8.52
CA PRO A 163 -11.29 8.08 7.31
C PRO A 163 -11.45 6.75 6.56
N GLY A 164 -12.64 6.48 6.02
CA GLY A 164 -12.82 5.44 5.03
C GLY A 164 -12.84 6.04 3.62
N TYR A 165 -12.71 5.20 2.62
CA TYR A 165 -12.80 5.62 1.21
C TYR A 165 -13.78 4.75 0.46
N ALA A 166 -14.53 5.32 -0.47
CA ALA A 166 -15.33 4.52 -1.40
C ALA A 166 -15.09 5.01 -2.82
N SER A 167 -14.46 4.17 -3.63
CA SER A 167 -14.39 4.38 -5.06
C SER A 167 -15.64 3.81 -5.75
N GLU A 168 -16.11 4.53 -6.77
CA GLU A 168 -17.26 4.16 -7.61
C GLU A 168 -16.96 2.99 -8.56
N VAL A 169 -15.68 2.64 -8.73
CA VAL A 169 -15.21 1.74 -9.77
C VAL A 169 -14.66 0.46 -9.15
N ASN A 170 -15.55 -0.47 -8.80
CA ASN A 170 -15.17 -1.81 -8.38
C ASN A 170 -15.46 -2.85 -9.47
N PRO A 171 -14.63 -3.89 -9.64
CA PRO A 171 -15.00 -5.03 -10.45
C PRO A 171 -16.35 -5.59 -9.93
N PRO A 172 -17.35 -5.78 -10.80
CA PRO A 172 -18.58 -6.47 -10.41
C PRO A 172 -18.23 -7.84 -9.80
N PRO A 173 -18.90 -8.27 -8.72
CA PRO A 173 -20.11 -7.71 -8.12
C PRO A 173 -19.87 -6.77 -6.92
N GLY A 174 -18.65 -6.28 -6.68
CA GLY A 174 -18.32 -5.60 -5.42
C GLY A 174 -19.06 -4.28 -5.19
N ASP A 175 -19.61 -4.09 -3.99
CA ASP A 175 -20.19 -2.82 -3.54
C ASP A 175 -19.15 -1.69 -3.61
N PRO A 176 -19.54 -0.43 -3.86
CA PRO A 176 -18.62 0.71 -3.82
C PRO A 176 -17.80 0.76 -2.54
N GLY A 177 -16.48 0.99 -2.63
CA GLY A 177 -15.57 0.98 -1.49
C GLY A 177 -15.16 -0.37 -0.89
N SER A 178 -15.78 -1.49 -1.32
CA SER A 178 -15.45 -2.84 -0.80
C SER A 178 -14.02 -3.31 -1.12
N PHE A 179 -13.42 -2.78 -2.19
CA PHE A 179 -12.00 -3.02 -2.51
C PHE A 179 -11.05 -2.09 -1.76
N ASP A 180 -11.54 -0.92 -1.34
CA ASP A 180 -10.74 0.14 -0.70
C ASP A 180 -10.52 -0.12 0.79
N ASN A 181 -11.46 -0.81 1.44
CA ASN A 181 -11.42 -1.11 2.87
C ASN A 181 -11.93 -2.54 3.06
N ARG A 182 -11.17 -3.36 3.79
CA ARG A 182 -11.47 -4.79 3.92
C ARG A 182 -11.41 -5.21 5.36
N ILE A 183 -12.35 -6.05 5.76
CA ILE A 183 -12.22 -6.84 6.97
C ILE A 183 -11.23 -7.96 6.66
N LEU A 184 -10.21 -8.06 7.50
CA LEU A 184 -9.17 -9.08 7.39
C LEU A 184 -9.53 -10.31 8.21
N GLY A 185 -10.05 -10.08 9.43
CA GLY A 185 -10.38 -11.15 10.36
C GLY A 185 -10.73 -10.64 11.75
N GLU A 186 -10.89 -11.61 12.66
CA GLU A 186 -11.31 -11.39 14.04
C GLU A 186 -10.32 -12.05 15.01
N SER A 187 -10.07 -11.42 16.15
CA SER A 187 -9.30 -12.00 17.26
C SER A 187 -9.99 -11.71 18.60
N GLY A 188 -10.91 -12.58 19.00
CA GLY A 188 -11.83 -12.30 20.11
C GLY A 188 -12.75 -11.13 19.76
N PRO A 189 -12.91 -10.11 20.62
CA PRO A 189 -13.77 -8.95 20.34
C PRO A 189 -13.12 -7.92 19.39
N TRP A 190 -11.96 -8.22 18.80
CA TRP A 190 -11.24 -7.31 17.93
C TRP A 190 -11.47 -7.65 16.46
N LEU A 191 -12.01 -6.70 15.71
CA LEU A 191 -12.11 -6.74 14.26
C LEU A 191 -10.89 -6.05 13.65
N TRP A 192 -10.24 -6.70 12.69
CA TRP A 192 -9.06 -6.17 11.99
C TRP A 192 -9.43 -5.76 10.58
N LEU A 193 -9.03 -4.55 10.21
CA LEU A 193 -9.36 -3.91 8.94
C LEU A 193 -8.08 -3.47 8.23
N ALA A 194 -8.02 -3.66 6.91
CA ALA A 194 -7.10 -2.94 6.06
C ALA A 194 -7.82 -1.71 5.51
N MET A 195 -7.23 -0.53 5.71
CA MET A 195 -7.78 0.74 5.28
C MET A 195 -6.80 1.41 4.32
N LYS A 196 -7.35 1.97 3.25
CA LYS A 196 -6.62 2.76 2.26
C LYS A 196 -6.33 4.18 2.75
N GLY A 197 -5.27 4.83 2.26
CA GLY A 197 -5.04 6.26 2.48
C GLY A 197 -4.12 6.94 1.46
N PRO A 198 -3.68 8.19 1.70
CA PRO A 198 -4.07 9.18 2.72
C PRO A 198 -5.31 10.03 2.35
N GLY A 199 -5.57 11.05 3.19
CA GLY A 199 -6.64 12.08 3.09
C GLY A 199 -6.86 12.71 1.71
N ASP A 200 -5.77 12.82 0.94
CA ASP A 200 -5.69 13.52 -0.34
C ASP A 200 -4.88 12.66 -1.34
N PRO A 201 -5.29 12.56 -2.61
CA PRO A 201 -4.53 11.86 -3.66
C PRO A 201 -3.13 12.49 -3.85
N PRO A 202 -2.12 11.72 -4.31
CA PRO A 202 -0.79 12.26 -4.51
C PRO A 202 -0.86 13.24 -5.69
N LEU A 203 -0.12 14.33 -5.66
CA LEU A 203 -0.06 15.25 -6.79
C LEU A 203 0.85 14.70 -7.90
N PRO A 204 0.51 14.87 -9.19
CA PRO A 204 -0.70 15.52 -9.71
C PRO A 204 -1.97 14.72 -9.39
N GLU A 205 -3.12 15.39 -9.25
CA GLU A 205 -4.46 14.77 -9.09
C GLU A 205 -4.83 13.96 -10.34
N LEU A 206 -4.09 12.89 -10.57
CA LEU A 206 -4.45 11.84 -11.47
C LEU A 206 -5.58 11.13 -10.74
N VAL A 207 -6.74 11.07 -11.37
CA VAL A 207 -8.00 10.43 -10.88
C VAL A 207 -7.79 8.92 -10.58
N TRP A 208 -6.55 8.43 -10.60
CA TRP A 208 -6.12 7.10 -10.95
C TRP A 208 -5.05 6.65 -9.94
N GLY A 209 -5.34 5.60 -9.17
CA GLY A 209 -4.29 4.85 -8.47
C GLY A 209 -4.14 5.05 -6.96
N TYR A 210 -5.01 5.78 -6.28
CA TYR A 210 -5.10 5.60 -4.83
C TYR A 210 -5.85 4.32 -4.56
N ARG A 211 -5.16 3.19 -4.36
CA ARG A 211 -5.69 1.98 -3.72
C ARG A 211 -4.56 1.20 -3.04
N VAL A 212 -3.74 1.94 -2.29
CA VAL A 212 -2.73 1.35 -1.41
C VAL A 212 -3.32 1.30 0.00
N TRP A 213 -3.30 0.13 0.64
CA TRP A 213 -3.52 0.06 2.07
C TRP A 213 -2.31 0.66 2.76
N ASP A 214 -2.51 1.78 3.46
CA ASP A 214 -1.46 2.47 4.19
C ASP A 214 -1.53 2.20 5.69
N ARG A 215 -2.63 1.61 6.17
CA ARG A 215 -2.84 1.30 7.58
C ARG A 215 -3.71 0.10 7.82
N ILE A 216 -3.42 -0.57 8.92
CA ILE A 216 -4.25 -1.57 9.57
C ILE A 216 -4.97 -0.91 10.74
N VAL A 217 -6.25 -1.23 10.93
CA VAL A 217 -7.05 -0.74 12.04
C VAL A 217 -7.60 -1.93 12.82
N ALA A 218 -7.37 -1.93 14.12
CA ALA A 218 -8.00 -2.88 15.05
C ALA A 218 -9.10 -2.17 15.84
N ILE A 219 -10.30 -2.75 15.85
CA ILE A 219 -11.48 -2.17 16.50
C ILE A 219 -12.05 -3.18 17.47
N ASN A 220 -12.18 -2.79 18.73
CA ASN A 220 -12.91 -3.58 19.70
C ASN A 220 -14.41 -3.34 19.51
N THR A 221 -15.15 -4.38 19.14
CA THR A 221 -16.58 -4.27 18.80
C THR A 221 -17.46 -4.01 20.03
N ASP A 222 -17.02 -4.43 21.23
CA ASP A 222 -17.75 -4.20 22.49
C ASP A 222 -17.51 -2.78 23.04
N THR A 223 -16.25 -2.37 23.10
CA THR A 223 -15.81 -1.13 23.79
C THR A 223 -15.60 0.05 22.84
N ARG A 224 -15.61 -0.19 21.53
CA ARG A 224 -15.35 0.80 20.47
C ARG A 224 -13.94 1.41 20.50
N GLN A 225 -13.02 0.80 21.23
CA GLN A 225 -11.61 1.19 21.19
C GLN A 225 -11.02 0.92 19.81
N THR A 226 -10.23 1.86 19.31
CA THR A 226 -9.62 1.77 17.97
C THR A 226 -8.12 2.01 18.05
N PHE A 227 -7.35 1.16 17.39
CA PHE A 227 -5.91 1.34 17.21
C PHE A 227 -5.55 1.31 15.73
N VAL A 228 -4.71 2.26 15.32
CA VAL A 228 -4.28 2.42 13.93
C VAL A 228 -2.79 2.12 13.85
N TYR A 229 -2.41 1.27 12.91
CA TYR A 229 -1.05 0.85 12.66
C TYR A 229 -0.68 1.16 11.21
N SER A 230 0.27 2.06 11.01
CA SER A 230 0.78 2.34 9.67
C SER A 230 1.50 1.12 9.10
N ILE A 231 1.27 0.85 7.81
CA ILE A 231 2.05 -0.11 7.04
C ILE A 231 3.32 0.64 6.57
N PRO A 232 4.52 0.08 6.76
CA PRO A 232 5.73 0.70 6.24
C PRO A 232 5.65 0.83 4.72
N PRO A 233 6.17 1.92 4.14
CA PRO A 233 6.31 2.02 2.69
C PRO A 233 7.11 0.84 2.14
N SER A 234 6.71 0.32 0.98
CA SER A 234 7.42 -0.74 0.26
C SER A 234 8.14 -0.13 -0.94
N THR A 235 9.41 -0.49 -1.19
CA THR A 235 10.07 -0.12 -2.47
C THR A 235 9.71 -1.09 -3.59
N SER A 236 9.17 -2.26 -3.27
CA SER A 236 8.87 -3.29 -4.28
C SER A 236 7.67 -2.94 -5.17
N SER A 237 7.77 -3.26 -6.46
CA SER A 237 6.70 -3.17 -7.46
C SER A 237 5.67 -4.27 -7.35
N VAL A 238 5.50 -4.85 -6.17
CA VAL A 238 4.54 -5.93 -5.94
C VAL A 238 3.12 -5.36 -5.93
N ASP A 239 2.22 -6.00 -6.67
CA ASP A 239 0.82 -5.58 -6.69
C ASP A 239 0.23 -5.70 -5.29
N THR A 240 -0.46 -4.65 -4.83
CA THR A 240 -1.29 -4.71 -3.61
C THR A 240 -2.75 -4.43 -3.97
N TRP A 241 -3.08 -4.31 -5.25
CA TRP A 241 -4.37 -3.87 -5.70
C TRP A 241 -5.35 -5.03 -5.87
N GLY A 242 -4.88 -6.14 -6.41
CA GLY A 242 -5.68 -7.34 -6.67
C GLY A 242 -5.96 -8.21 -5.45
N VAL A 243 -5.18 -8.09 -4.36
CA VAL A 243 -5.20 -9.10 -3.29
C VAL A 243 -5.36 -8.53 -1.89
N THR A 244 -6.37 -9.01 -1.18
CA THR A 244 -6.59 -8.68 0.24
C THR A 244 -5.35 -9.00 1.07
N PRO A 245 -4.95 -8.12 2.01
CA PRO A 245 -3.92 -8.46 2.97
C PRO A 245 -4.26 -9.76 3.69
N ALA A 246 -3.26 -10.61 3.85
CA ALA A 246 -3.41 -11.87 4.56
C ALA A 246 -3.63 -11.64 6.06
N PHE A 247 -4.40 -12.51 6.70
CA PHE A 247 -4.62 -12.49 8.13
C PHE A 247 -4.57 -13.89 8.71
N ALA A 248 -3.99 -14.01 9.90
CA ALA A 248 -4.14 -15.17 10.74
C ALA A 248 -4.00 -14.79 12.22
N GLU A 249 -4.64 -15.55 13.09
CA GLU A 249 -4.46 -15.45 14.54
C GLU A 249 -4.09 -16.82 15.09
N GLN A 250 -3.12 -16.87 16.00
CA GLN A 250 -2.83 -18.05 16.79
C GLN A 250 -2.16 -17.66 18.10
N ASN A 251 -2.60 -18.29 19.19
CA ASN A 251 -1.98 -18.19 20.52
C ASN A 251 -1.82 -16.74 21.03
N GLY A 252 -2.76 -15.86 20.70
CA GLY A 252 -2.73 -14.46 21.13
C GLY A 252 -1.84 -13.56 20.27
N VAL A 253 -1.39 -14.04 19.11
CA VAL A 253 -0.64 -13.30 18.11
C VAL A 253 -1.45 -13.20 16.82
N VAL A 254 -1.53 -11.99 16.28
CA VAL A 254 -2.12 -11.69 14.97
C VAL A 254 -1.00 -11.47 13.97
N TYR A 255 -1.07 -12.17 12.85
CA TYR A 255 -0.17 -12.04 11.71
C TYR A 255 -0.93 -11.38 10.57
N ILE A 256 -0.35 -10.33 9.98
CA ILE A 256 -0.92 -9.64 8.82
C ILE A 256 0.13 -9.55 7.73
N GLY A 257 -0.19 -10.01 6.53
CA GLY A 257 0.70 -9.97 5.38
C GLY A 257 0.19 -9.03 4.31
N THR A 258 1.05 -8.16 3.77
CA THR A 258 0.70 -7.27 2.65
C THR A 258 1.94 -6.99 1.81
N GLY A 259 1.89 -7.27 0.51
CA GLY A 259 3.09 -7.25 -0.33
C GLY A 259 4.18 -8.16 0.26
N SER A 260 5.37 -7.60 0.50
CA SER A 260 6.50 -8.28 1.16
C SER A 260 6.59 -8.04 2.67
N TRP A 261 5.60 -7.35 3.28
CA TRP A 261 5.59 -7.05 4.70
C TRP A 261 4.77 -8.07 5.49
N LEU A 262 5.40 -8.63 6.54
CA LEU A 262 4.73 -9.40 7.57
C LEU A 262 4.70 -8.60 8.87
N GLY A 263 3.50 -8.25 9.30
CA GLY A 263 3.25 -7.61 10.58
C GLY A 263 2.87 -8.65 11.64
N VAL A 264 3.45 -8.51 12.82
CA VAL A 264 3.19 -9.35 13.98
C VAL A 264 2.68 -8.48 15.11
N PHE A 265 1.46 -8.74 15.56
CA PHE A 265 0.70 -7.90 16.48
C PHE A 265 0.17 -8.71 17.66
N PRO A 266 -0.04 -8.08 18.83
CA PRO A 266 -0.81 -8.72 19.89
C PRO A 266 -2.29 -8.86 19.46
N ALA A 267 -2.89 -10.02 19.69
CA ALA A 267 -4.33 -10.24 19.44
C ALA A 267 -5.24 -9.35 20.31
N LYS A 268 -4.69 -8.77 21.38
CA LYS A 268 -5.33 -7.74 22.20
C LYS A 268 -4.49 -6.46 22.14
N PRO A 269 -4.75 -5.60 21.14
CA PRO A 269 -4.18 -4.27 21.04
C PRO A 269 -4.24 -3.45 22.33
N SER A 270 -3.25 -2.58 22.54
CA SER A 270 -3.23 -1.66 23.68
C SER A 270 -2.59 -0.34 23.29
N ALA A 271 -2.93 0.74 24.02
CA ALA A 271 -2.39 2.08 23.75
C ALA A 271 -0.86 2.20 23.97
N THR A 272 -0.29 1.27 24.74
CA THR A 272 1.16 1.21 25.00
C THR A 272 1.92 0.53 23.87
N PHE A 273 1.23 -0.26 23.03
CA PHE A 273 1.86 -0.94 21.91
C PHE A 273 2.04 0.05 20.76
N LYS A 274 3.30 0.33 20.41
CA LYS A 274 3.67 1.08 19.21
C LYS A 274 4.35 0.13 18.24
N THR A 275 3.86 0.10 17.02
CA THR A 275 4.49 -0.67 15.94
C THR A 275 5.80 -0.04 15.53
N GLN A 276 6.81 -0.87 15.36
CA GLN A 276 8.11 -0.50 14.82
C GLN A 276 8.45 -1.41 13.63
N VAL A 277 9.32 -0.94 12.76
CA VAL A 277 9.97 -1.80 11.76
C VAL A 277 11.10 -2.55 12.46
N VAL A 278 10.92 -3.84 12.69
CA VAL A 278 11.89 -4.69 13.39
C VAL A 278 12.97 -5.17 12.43
N GLN A 279 12.60 -5.37 11.17
CA GLN A 279 13.51 -5.80 10.12
C GLN A 279 13.14 -5.03 8.84
N PRO A 280 13.91 -4.00 8.47
CA PRO A 280 13.64 -3.20 7.28
C PRO A 280 14.00 -3.94 5.99
N GLU A 281 13.56 -3.40 4.86
CA GLU A 281 14.00 -3.83 3.54
C GLU A 281 15.52 -3.60 3.39
N PRO A 282 16.28 -4.52 2.77
CA PRO A 282 17.71 -4.34 2.58
C PRO A 282 18.00 -3.17 1.63
N ALA A 283 18.92 -2.27 2.00
CA ALA A 283 19.28 -1.10 1.18
C ALA A 283 19.74 -1.43 -0.25
N SER A 284 20.26 -2.64 -0.50
CA SER A 284 20.61 -3.09 -1.85
C SER A 284 19.39 -3.31 -2.74
N VAL A 285 18.28 -3.80 -2.15
CA VAL A 285 17.00 -3.98 -2.83
C VAL A 285 16.37 -2.63 -3.09
N GLU A 286 16.29 -1.77 -2.08
CA GLU A 286 15.75 -0.40 -2.20
C GLU A 286 16.43 0.37 -3.35
N LYS A 287 17.76 0.30 -3.45
CA LYS A 287 18.53 0.99 -4.50
C LYS A 287 18.33 0.39 -5.89
N GLN A 288 18.09 -0.92 -5.99
CA GLN A 288 17.79 -1.56 -7.26
C GLN A 288 16.39 -1.14 -7.72
N ASP A 289 15.41 -1.22 -6.82
CA ASP A 289 14.03 -0.84 -7.08
C ASP A 289 13.89 0.65 -7.43
N GLU A 290 14.67 1.55 -6.80
CA GLU A 290 14.72 2.97 -7.15
C GLU A 290 15.08 3.20 -8.63
N LYS A 291 16.08 2.47 -9.13
CA LYS A 291 16.50 2.57 -10.53
C LYS A 291 15.44 2.01 -11.47
N ASP A 292 14.87 0.87 -11.12
CA ASP A 292 13.85 0.22 -11.92
C ASP A 292 12.58 1.06 -11.99
N MET A 293 12.23 1.74 -10.90
CA MET A 293 11.15 2.71 -10.80
C MET A 293 11.33 3.88 -11.77
N LEU A 294 12.49 4.54 -11.75
CA LEU A 294 12.78 5.66 -12.65
C LEU A 294 12.78 5.23 -14.11
N LYS A 295 13.30 4.03 -14.38
CA LYS A 295 13.31 3.44 -15.73
C LYS A 295 11.88 3.16 -16.22
N ALA A 296 11.03 2.59 -15.38
CA ALA A 296 9.63 2.32 -15.71
C ALA A 296 8.89 3.62 -16.07
N LEU A 297 9.00 4.67 -15.24
CA LEU A 297 8.39 5.97 -15.53
C LEU A 297 8.93 6.61 -16.82
N GLN A 298 10.24 6.58 -17.03
CA GLN A 298 10.86 7.12 -18.24
C GLN A 298 10.35 6.39 -19.49
N GLN A 299 10.29 5.05 -19.45
CA GLN A 299 9.81 4.24 -20.58
C GLN A 299 8.34 4.52 -20.88
N VAL A 300 7.51 4.71 -19.86
CA VAL A 300 6.10 5.09 -19.99
C VAL A 300 5.95 6.45 -20.66
N VAL A 301 6.68 7.47 -20.18
CA VAL A 301 6.66 8.82 -20.75
C VAL A 301 7.10 8.80 -22.21
N GLU A 302 8.21 8.14 -22.52
CA GLU A 302 8.72 8.04 -23.89
C GLU A 302 7.74 7.32 -24.81
N THR A 303 7.22 6.17 -24.39
CA THR A 303 6.28 5.39 -25.22
C THR A 303 4.96 6.13 -25.40
N GLY A 304 4.49 6.86 -24.39
CA GLY A 304 3.30 7.70 -24.46
C GLY A 304 3.48 8.86 -25.43
N ALA A 305 4.59 9.60 -25.33
CA ALA A 305 4.94 10.69 -26.25
C ALA A 305 5.07 10.19 -27.69
N ASP A 306 5.80 9.08 -27.89
CA ASP A 306 5.96 8.45 -29.20
C ASP A 306 4.60 8.06 -29.80
N SER A 307 3.67 7.54 -29.00
CA SER A 307 2.33 7.12 -29.46
C SER A 307 1.46 8.31 -29.86
N VAL A 308 1.46 9.39 -29.08
CA VAL A 308 0.71 10.62 -29.43
C VAL A 308 1.32 11.28 -30.68
N ALA A 309 2.65 11.30 -30.78
CA ALA A 309 3.35 11.80 -31.95
C ALA A 309 3.02 10.99 -33.21
N LEU A 310 2.99 9.65 -33.11
CA LEU A 310 2.62 8.75 -34.19
C LEU A 310 1.16 8.95 -34.64
N LEU A 311 0.22 9.05 -33.71
CA LEU A 311 -1.18 9.35 -34.00
C LEU A 311 -1.31 10.66 -34.80
N TRP A 312 -0.61 11.71 -34.37
CA TRP A 312 -0.64 12.99 -35.06
C TRP A 312 0.06 12.93 -36.44
N ASN A 313 1.34 12.54 -36.47
CA ASN A 313 2.17 12.64 -37.66
C ASN A 313 1.76 11.65 -38.75
N GLU A 314 1.46 10.40 -38.39
CA GLU A 314 1.25 9.33 -39.36
C GLU A 314 -0.24 9.13 -39.66
N TYR A 315 -1.11 9.09 -38.65
CA TYR A 315 -2.54 8.90 -38.89
C TYR A 315 -3.22 10.21 -39.32
N ILE A 316 -3.14 11.27 -38.52
CA ILE A 316 -3.86 12.51 -38.79
C ILE A 316 -3.27 13.26 -39.97
N MET A 317 -1.95 13.43 -40.02
CA MET A 317 -1.31 14.24 -41.06
C MET A 317 -1.06 13.46 -42.36
N ARG A 318 -0.67 12.18 -42.28
CA ARG A 318 -0.32 11.36 -43.45
C ARG A 318 -1.39 10.35 -43.87
N GLY A 319 -2.43 10.13 -43.06
CA GLY A 319 -3.54 9.23 -43.38
C GLY A 319 -3.21 7.73 -43.29
N LYS A 320 -2.12 7.34 -42.61
CA LYS A 320 -1.76 5.92 -42.45
C LYS A 320 -2.57 5.29 -41.32
N THR A 321 -3.22 4.15 -41.59
CA THR A 321 -4.13 3.50 -40.62
C THR A 321 -3.50 2.34 -39.83
N ASN A 322 -2.34 1.82 -40.27
CA ASN A 322 -1.72 0.61 -39.71
C ASN A 322 -0.50 0.92 -38.83
N ILE A 323 -0.62 1.89 -37.91
CA ILE A 323 0.50 2.32 -37.09
C ILE A 323 0.47 1.57 -35.75
N PRO A 324 1.59 0.98 -35.30
CA PRO A 324 1.68 0.48 -33.94
C PRO A 324 1.64 1.67 -32.98
N TRP A 325 0.59 1.74 -32.16
CA TRP A 325 0.37 2.77 -31.16
C TRP A 325 0.12 2.15 -29.79
N ASN A 326 0.52 2.84 -28.72
CA ASN A 326 0.28 2.34 -27.38
C ASN A 326 -1.16 2.63 -26.96
N SER A 327 -1.94 1.57 -26.71
CA SER A 327 -3.35 1.68 -26.41
C SER A 327 -3.64 2.26 -25.03
N TRP A 328 -2.71 2.22 -24.07
CA TRP A 328 -3.01 2.70 -22.70
C TRP A 328 -3.28 4.21 -22.65
N ILE A 329 -2.58 5.03 -23.44
CA ILE A 329 -2.77 6.50 -23.44
C ILE A 329 -3.97 6.94 -24.30
N LEU A 330 -4.40 6.10 -25.24
CA LEU A 330 -5.46 6.41 -26.20
C LEU A 330 -6.79 5.68 -25.92
N SER A 331 -6.80 4.75 -24.96
CA SER A 331 -7.98 3.96 -24.67
C SER A 331 -8.95 4.73 -23.76
N PRO A 332 -10.21 4.92 -24.19
CA PRO A 332 -11.23 5.59 -23.39
C PRO A 332 -11.50 4.90 -22.05
N LEU A 333 -11.21 3.59 -21.94
CA LEU A 333 -11.34 2.86 -20.67
C LEU A 333 -10.41 3.41 -19.58
N TRP A 334 -9.25 3.97 -19.93
CA TRP A 334 -8.33 4.60 -18.97
C TRP A 334 -8.90 5.92 -18.45
N TYR A 335 -9.53 6.69 -19.33
CA TYR A 335 -10.23 7.93 -18.98
C TYR A 335 -11.50 7.70 -18.14
N VAL A 336 -12.07 6.48 -18.19
CA VAL A 336 -13.37 6.16 -17.56
C VAL A 336 -13.23 5.26 -16.32
N HIS A 337 -12.23 4.38 -16.25
CA HIS A 337 -12.11 3.35 -15.19
C HIS A 337 -10.89 3.51 -14.25
N GLY A 338 -9.98 4.45 -14.53
CA GLY A 338 -8.99 4.93 -13.54
C GLY A 338 -7.95 3.93 -13.04
N THR A 339 -7.52 3.00 -13.91
CA THR A 339 -6.55 1.96 -13.58
C THR A 339 -5.21 2.30 -14.23
N LEU A 340 -4.27 2.91 -13.51
CA LEU A 340 -2.89 3.02 -14.01
C LEU A 340 -2.31 1.61 -14.21
N PRO A 341 -1.39 1.36 -15.17
CA PRO A 341 -0.68 0.10 -15.14
C PRO A 341 0.16 0.07 -13.86
N HIS A 342 0.30 -1.12 -13.30
CA HIS A 342 0.79 -1.31 -11.94
C HIS A 342 2.19 -0.70 -11.70
N ASP A 343 3.06 -0.79 -12.71
CA ASP A 343 4.40 -0.20 -12.72
C ASP A 343 4.38 1.33 -12.55
N ILE A 344 3.44 2.04 -13.18
CA ILE A 344 3.27 3.50 -12.99
C ILE A 344 2.79 3.78 -11.56
N ALA A 345 1.76 3.06 -11.10
CA ALA A 345 1.18 3.28 -9.79
C ALA A 345 2.21 3.06 -8.67
N TRP A 346 2.99 1.99 -8.77
CA TRP A 346 4.14 1.74 -7.92
C TRP A 346 5.15 2.89 -7.98
N ALA A 347 5.55 3.29 -9.19
CA ALA A 347 6.62 4.26 -9.35
C ALA A 347 6.28 5.67 -8.84
N VAL A 348 5.02 6.07 -8.99
CA VAL A 348 4.49 7.32 -8.40
C VAL A 348 4.61 7.29 -6.87
N ASN A 349 4.26 6.16 -6.25
CA ASN A 349 4.18 6.01 -4.79
C ASN A 349 5.49 5.54 -4.15
N PHE A 350 6.54 5.31 -4.94
CA PHE A 350 7.84 4.87 -4.45
C PHE A 350 8.37 5.82 -3.37
N PRO A 351 8.82 5.34 -2.19
CA PRO A 351 9.33 6.23 -1.15
C PRO A 351 10.70 6.80 -1.58
N LEU A 352 10.80 8.13 -1.67
CA LEU A 352 12.06 8.83 -2.00
C LEU A 352 12.30 9.95 -0.99
N GLU A 353 13.57 10.21 -0.68
CA GLU A 353 13.95 11.41 0.07
C GLU A 353 13.68 12.67 -0.76
N GLU A 354 12.98 13.66 -0.19
CA GLU A 354 12.50 14.87 -0.90
C GLU A 354 13.59 15.69 -1.61
N ASN A 355 14.85 15.51 -1.24
CA ASN A 355 16.00 16.24 -1.80
C ASN A 355 16.94 15.36 -2.64
N SER A 356 16.59 14.10 -2.92
CA SER A 356 17.44 13.22 -3.72
C SER A 356 17.37 13.56 -5.22
N GLU A 357 18.41 13.20 -5.97
CA GLU A 357 18.42 13.30 -7.44
C GLU A 357 17.28 12.47 -8.04
N ALA A 358 17.02 11.27 -7.48
CA ALA A 358 15.93 10.41 -7.87
C ALA A 358 14.56 11.08 -7.67
N PHE A 359 14.36 11.81 -6.57
CA PHE A 359 13.13 12.57 -6.32
C PHE A 359 12.90 13.65 -7.38
N GLN A 360 13.95 14.43 -7.69
CA GLN A 360 13.88 15.46 -8.73
C GLN A 360 13.61 14.86 -10.11
N GLN A 361 14.26 13.74 -10.43
CA GLN A 361 14.05 13.03 -11.69
C GLN A 361 12.62 12.49 -11.79
N ARG A 362 12.09 11.86 -10.72
CA ARG A 362 10.69 11.42 -10.67
C ARG A 362 9.75 12.60 -10.84
N ALA A 363 9.95 13.71 -10.12
CA ALA A 363 9.08 14.89 -10.22
C ALA A 363 9.00 15.42 -11.65
N LYS A 364 10.14 15.48 -12.35
CA LYS A 364 10.18 15.84 -13.78
C LYS A 364 9.38 14.84 -14.64
N LEU A 365 9.59 13.54 -14.44
CA LEU A 365 8.87 12.48 -15.16
C LEU A 365 7.36 12.53 -14.92
N LEU A 366 6.93 12.84 -13.69
CA LEU A 366 5.51 13.00 -13.37
C LEU A 366 4.89 14.23 -14.05
N ALA A 367 5.64 15.33 -14.16
CA ALA A 367 5.19 16.51 -14.92
C ALA A 367 5.09 16.21 -16.44
N ASP A 368 6.04 15.44 -16.98
CA ASP A 368 6.01 14.98 -18.36
C ASP A 368 4.80 14.04 -18.60
N LEU A 369 4.54 13.12 -17.65
CA LEU A 369 3.38 12.24 -17.68
C LEU A 369 2.07 13.04 -17.60
N GLU A 370 1.96 14.01 -16.70
CA GLU A 370 0.78 14.88 -16.59
C GLU A 370 0.51 15.64 -17.89
N THR A 371 1.56 16.11 -18.58
CA THR A 371 1.45 16.75 -19.90
C THR A 371 0.85 15.82 -20.94
N LEU A 372 1.28 14.55 -20.97
CA LEU A 372 0.74 13.53 -21.86
C LEU A 372 -0.74 13.24 -21.59
N LEU A 373 -1.10 13.14 -20.32
CA LEU A 373 -2.46 12.81 -19.88
C LEU A 373 -3.46 13.94 -20.11
N LYS A 374 -2.99 15.19 -20.05
CA LYS A 374 -3.78 16.39 -20.36
C LYS A 374 -3.76 16.73 -21.85
N ASN A 375 -3.09 15.94 -22.69
CA ASN A 375 -3.11 16.17 -24.13
C ASN A 375 -4.55 16.02 -24.65
N PRO A 376 -5.09 16.97 -25.43
CA PRO A 376 -6.48 16.91 -25.89
C PRO A 376 -6.69 15.92 -27.05
N LEU A 377 -5.62 15.42 -27.66
CA LEU A 377 -5.70 14.56 -28.85
C LEU A 377 -6.44 13.24 -28.62
N PRO A 378 -6.22 12.49 -27.52
CA PRO A 378 -6.91 11.22 -27.29
C PRO A 378 -8.43 11.40 -27.14
N TYR A 379 -8.88 12.44 -26.42
CA TYR A 379 -10.32 12.74 -26.29
C TYR A 379 -10.92 13.13 -27.64
N ALA A 380 -10.26 14.02 -28.38
CA ALA A 380 -10.71 14.41 -29.71
C ALA A 380 -10.74 13.22 -30.68
N TYR A 381 -9.77 12.30 -30.61
CA TYR A 381 -9.74 11.10 -31.45
C TYR A 381 -10.97 10.20 -31.24
N VAL A 382 -11.46 10.09 -29.99
CA VAL A 382 -12.70 9.36 -29.70
C VAL A 382 -13.93 10.09 -30.23
N ALA A 383 -13.95 11.43 -30.15
CA ALA A 383 -15.07 12.25 -30.63
C ALA A 383 -15.12 12.41 -32.15
N TYR A 384 -13.96 12.42 -32.82
CA TYR A 384 -13.77 12.64 -34.25
C TYR A 384 -13.06 11.44 -34.87
N THR A 385 -13.82 10.57 -35.51
CA THR A 385 -13.33 9.28 -36.00
C THR A 385 -12.58 9.35 -37.34
N SER A 386 -12.39 10.56 -37.91
CA SER A 386 -11.70 10.77 -39.19
C SER A 386 -10.50 11.72 -39.06
N ALA A 387 -9.39 11.36 -39.70
CA ALA A 387 -8.18 12.18 -39.76
C ALA A 387 -8.42 13.60 -40.32
N PRO A 388 -9.24 13.82 -41.37
CA PRO A 388 -9.57 15.17 -41.84
C PRO A 388 -10.31 16.02 -40.79
N ASP A 389 -11.26 15.44 -40.04
CA ASP A 389 -12.01 16.18 -39.02
C ASP A 389 -11.10 16.57 -37.85
N LEU A 390 -10.23 15.65 -37.41
CA LEU A 390 -9.21 15.93 -36.40
C LEU A 390 -8.25 17.03 -36.85
N ARG A 391 -7.77 16.95 -38.10
CA ARG A 391 -6.89 17.97 -38.66
C ARG A 391 -7.57 19.33 -38.72
N LYS A 392 -8.85 19.38 -39.09
CA LYS A 392 -9.64 20.61 -39.09
C LYS A 392 -9.85 21.16 -37.68
N HIS A 393 -10.21 20.29 -36.72
CA HIS A 393 -10.43 20.65 -35.33
C HIS A 393 -9.20 21.30 -34.69
N PHE A 394 -8.01 20.75 -34.98
CA PHE A 394 -6.74 21.26 -34.47
C PHE A 394 -5.99 22.18 -35.45
N HIS A 395 -6.66 22.73 -36.47
CA HIS A 395 -6.08 23.68 -37.44
C HIS A 395 -4.77 23.20 -38.10
N ALA A 396 -4.66 21.90 -38.36
CA ALA A 396 -3.46 21.24 -38.89
C ALA A 396 -2.18 21.48 -38.06
N GLN A 397 -2.32 21.72 -36.75
CA GLN A 397 -1.22 21.88 -35.82
C GLN A 397 -1.33 20.90 -34.65
N PRO A 398 -0.22 20.34 -34.16
CA PRO A 398 -0.26 19.47 -33.01
C PRO A 398 -0.83 20.22 -31.80
N PRO A 399 -1.73 19.60 -31.02
CA PRO A 399 -2.59 20.37 -30.12
C PRO A 399 -1.97 20.71 -28.76
N ALA A 400 -0.84 20.09 -28.41
CA ALA A 400 -0.10 20.37 -27.18
C ALA A 400 1.37 19.95 -27.35
N PRO A 401 2.32 20.52 -26.59
CA PRO A 401 3.70 20.03 -26.59
C PRO A 401 3.79 18.59 -26.06
N LEU A 402 4.83 17.87 -26.48
CA LEU A 402 5.12 16.52 -26.01
C LEU A 402 6.54 16.44 -25.42
N PRO A 403 6.73 15.73 -24.29
CA PRO A 403 8.06 15.48 -23.73
C PRO A 403 9.00 14.85 -24.76
N GLY A 404 10.18 15.45 -24.95
CA GLY A 404 11.18 14.95 -25.91
C GLY A 404 10.89 15.27 -27.38
N TYR A 405 9.89 16.09 -27.68
CA TYR A 405 9.55 16.51 -29.04
C TYR A 405 9.51 18.03 -29.19
N SER A 406 9.78 18.50 -30.40
CA SER A 406 9.53 19.87 -30.87
C SER A 406 8.46 19.85 -31.97
N VAL A 407 7.91 21.01 -32.32
CA VAL A 407 6.94 21.13 -33.41
C VAL A 407 7.59 21.85 -34.58
N GLU A 408 7.66 21.19 -35.73
CA GLU A 408 8.17 21.75 -36.97
C GLU A 408 7.16 21.52 -38.10
N GLN A 409 6.76 22.60 -38.77
CA GLN A 409 5.84 22.53 -39.93
C GLN A 409 4.53 21.76 -39.66
N GLY A 410 4.03 21.81 -38.41
CA GLY A 410 2.82 21.08 -38.01
C GLY A 410 3.02 19.59 -37.70
N TYR A 411 4.27 19.13 -37.56
CA TYR A 411 4.62 17.77 -37.15
C TYR A 411 5.37 17.79 -35.82
N TYR A 412 5.22 16.73 -35.03
CA TYR A 412 6.11 16.47 -33.91
C TYR A 412 7.45 15.91 -34.44
N VAL A 413 8.57 16.52 -34.05
CA VAL A 413 9.93 16.07 -34.39
C VAL A 413 10.64 15.66 -33.10
N LYS A 414 11.15 14.43 -33.04
CA LYS A 414 11.81 13.91 -31.83
C LYS A 414 13.12 14.65 -31.63
N ASN A 415 13.32 15.22 -30.44
CA ASN A 415 14.56 15.91 -30.10
C ASN A 415 15.68 14.87 -29.96
N HIS A 416 16.75 14.99 -30.75
CA HIS A 416 17.93 14.15 -30.55
C HIS A 416 18.65 14.60 -29.28
N LYS A 417 18.84 13.68 -28.33
CA LYS A 417 19.73 13.85 -27.17
C LYS A 417 21.13 13.41 -27.53
#